data_AF-A0A970J0G1-F1
#
_entry.id   AF-A0A970J0G1-F1
#
_cell.length_a   1.000
_cell.length_b   1.000
_cell.length_c   1.000
_cell.angle_alpha   90.00
_cell.angle_beta   90.00
_cell.angle_gamma   90.00
#
_symmetry.space_group_name_H-M   'P 1'
#
loop_
_entity.id
_entity.type
_entity.pdbx_description
1 polymer ?
#
loop_
_entity_poly.entity_id
_entity_poly.type
_entity_poly.pdbx_seq_one_letter_code
_entity_poly.pdbx_strand_id
1 'polypeptide(L)'
;MFWNVLLLIVLGLFTMIIFNLLYIFLLDKLRINKWIVLVLGILLIGLSTYLMGTNLHMLVKILCIIISVMPFMWFYNILNKEKYEKKNNTKIKIKPKAKPNRVKNSKK
;
A
#
# COMPACT_ATOMS: atom_id res chain seq x y z
N MET A 1 27.99 14.02 12.34
CA MET A 1 27.41 13.36 11.14
C MET A 1 26.76 12.01 11.48
N PHE A 2 27.47 11.10 12.16
CA PHE A 2 26.92 9.80 12.61
C PHE A 2 25.61 9.90 13.41
N TRP A 3 25.54 10.83 14.37
CA TRP A 3 24.34 11.03 15.20
C TRP A 3 23.09 11.38 14.39
N ASN A 4 23.23 12.22 13.37
CA ASN A 4 22.10 12.63 12.51
C ASN A 4 21.59 11.46 11.67
N VAL A 5 22.50 10.61 11.19
CA VAL A 5 22.15 9.39 10.44
C VAL A 5 21.42 8.41 11.36
N LEU A 6 21.92 8.21 12.59
CA LEU A 6 21.28 7.37 13.59
C LEU A 6 19.85 7.86 13.90
N LEU A 7 19.68 9.16 14.11
CA LEU A 7 18.37 9.76 14.39
C LEU A 7 17.39 9.55 13.21
N LEU A 8 17.87 9.68 11.97
CA LEU A 8 17.06 9.45 10.77
C LEU A 8 16.62 7.98 10.66
N ILE A 9 17.50 7.03 10.99
CA ILE A 9 17.17 5.60 11.03
C ILE A 9 16.11 5.31 12.11
N VAL A 10 16.29 5.85 13.32
CA VAL A 10 15.34 5.69 14.42
C VAL A 10 13.99 6.28 14.06
N LEU A 11 13.97 7.47 13.43
CA LEU A 11 12.74 8.09 12.93
C LEU A 11 12.04 7.17 11.91
N GLY A 12 12.78 6.62 10.95
CA GLY A 12 12.24 5.68 9.96
C GLY A 12 11.61 4.45 10.62
N LEU A 13 12.29 3.81 11.57
CA LEU A 13 11.75 2.68 12.33
C LEU A 13 10.50 3.08 13.11
N PHE A 14 10.51 4.24 13.76
CA PHE A 14 9.37 4.76 14.50
C PHE A 14 8.15 4.97 13.60
N THR A 15 8.34 5.56 12.41
CA THR A 15 7.24 5.72 11.44
C THR A 15 6.67 4.39 10.96
N MET A 16 7.51 3.38 10.74
CA MET A 16 7.07 2.04 10.35
C MET A 16 6.22 1.38 11.43
N ILE A 17 6.64 1.49 12.70
CA ILE A 17 5.90 0.92 13.84
C ILE A 17 4.53 1.58 13.95
N ILE A 18 4.46 2.91 13.91
CA ILE A 18 3.19 3.64 13.99
C ILE A 18 2.28 3.26 12.81
N PHE A 19 2.84 3.22 11.59
CA PHE A 19 2.07 2.85 10.41
C PHE A 19 1.49 1.44 10.54
N ASN A 20 2.27 0.48 11.04
CA ASN A 20 1.80 -0.90 11.23
C ASN A 20 0.67 -0.97 12.27
N LEU A 21 0.81 -0.28 13.41
CA LEU A 21 -0.27 -0.16 14.40
C LEU A 21 -1.54 0.43 13.76
N LEU A 22 -1.41 1.57 13.07
CA LEU A 22 -2.53 2.22 12.41
C LEU A 22 -3.19 1.28 11.39
N TYR A 23 -2.37 0.52 10.65
CA TYR A 23 -2.84 -0.41 9.64
C TYR A 23 -3.68 -1.55 10.24
N ILE A 24 -3.20 -2.19 11.30
CA ILE A 24 -3.90 -3.28 11.99
C ILE A 24 -5.25 -2.81 12.56
N PHE A 25 -5.28 -1.62 13.17
CA PHE A 25 -6.48 -1.14 13.87
C PHE A 25 -7.51 -0.48 12.95
N LEU A 26 -7.08 0.34 11.99
CA LEU A 26 -7.96 1.14 11.13
C LEU A 26 -7.88 0.77 9.65
N LEU A 27 -6.67 0.78 9.05
CA LEU A 27 -6.57 0.81 7.58
C LEU A 27 -6.90 -0.52 6.90
N ASP A 28 -6.70 -1.68 7.55
CA ASP A 28 -7.03 -2.98 6.93
C ASP A 28 -8.55 -3.18 6.76
N LYS A 29 -9.37 -2.52 7.58
CA LYS A 29 -10.83 -2.57 7.49
C LYS A 29 -11.39 -1.64 6.42
N LEU A 30 -10.61 -0.66 5.96
CA LEU A 30 -11.05 0.36 5.01
C LEU A 30 -10.87 -0.12 3.56
N ARG A 31 -11.97 -0.27 2.84
CA ARG A 31 -11.98 -0.63 1.40
C ARG A 31 -11.97 0.64 0.55
N ILE A 32 -10.82 1.32 0.49
CA ILE A 32 -10.65 2.56 -0.28
C ILE A 32 -9.95 2.27 -1.62
N ASN A 33 -10.31 3.03 -2.66
CA ASN A 33 -9.65 2.97 -3.95
C ASN A 33 -8.20 3.50 -3.85
N LYS A 34 -7.24 2.76 -4.42
CA LYS A 34 -5.80 3.11 -4.37
C LYS A 34 -5.48 4.53 -4.86
N TRP A 35 -6.22 5.02 -5.85
CA TRP A 35 -6.01 6.36 -6.40
C TRP A 35 -6.35 7.48 -5.41
N ILE A 36 -7.32 7.26 -4.53
CA ILE A 36 -7.70 8.24 -3.48
C ILE A 36 -6.54 8.38 -2.49
N VAL A 37 -5.94 7.26 -2.08
CA VAL A 37 -4.80 7.25 -1.16
C VAL A 37 -3.59 7.95 -1.78
N LEU A 38 -3.36 7.76 -3.09
CA LEU A 38 -2.28 8.42 -3.81
C LEU A 38 -2.48 9.94 -3.88
N VAL A 39 -3.68 10.40 -4.25
CA VAL A 39 -4.01 11.83 -4.30
C VAL A 39 -3.87 12.48 -2.92
N LEU A 40 -4.30 11.78 -1.86
CA LEU A 40 -4.12 12.24 -0.48
C LEU A 40 -2.62 12.42 -0.15
N GLY A 41 -1.78 11.47 -0.54
CA GLY A 41 -0.32 11.58 -0.36
C GLY A 41 0.29 12.78 -1.07
N ILE A 42 -0.11 13.05 -2.32
CA ILE A 42 0.37 14.21 -3.08
C ILE A 42 -0.02 15.53 -2.40
N LEU A 43 -1.27 15.66 -1.96
CA LEU A 43 -1.75 16.84 -1.24
C LEU A 43 -0.97 17.07 0.06
N LEU A 44 -0.71 15.99 0.81
CA LEU A 44 0.05 16.05 2.05
C LEU A 44 1.52 16.41 1.84
N ILE A 45 2.15 15.98 0.75
CA ILE A 45 3.51 16.42 0.37
C ILE A 45 3.50 17.90 -0.01
N GLY A 46 2.53 18.34 -0.80
CA GLY A 46 2.38 19.77 -1.15
C GLY A 46 2.22 20.62 0.11
N LEU A 47 1.44 20.15 1.08
CA LEU A 47 1.26 20.82 2.36
C LEU A 47 2.54 20.81 3.21
N SER A 48 3.23 19.67 3.31
CA SER A 48 4.45 19.55 4.13
C SER A 48 5.59 20.42 3.60
N THR A 49 5.74 20.48 2.27
CA THR A 49 6.73 21.35 1.60
C THR A 49 6.43 22.83 1.82
N TYR A 50 5.16 23.24 1.71
CA TYR A 50 4.73 24.61 2.04
C TYR A 50 5.03 24.98 3.50
N LEU A 51 4.68 24.09 4.45
CA LEU A 51 4.91 24.31 5.89
C LEU A 51 6.40 24.38 6.24
N MET A 52 7.27 23.74 5.45
CA MET A 52 8.72 23.77 5.66
C MET A 52 9.29 25.20 5.60
N GLY A 53 8.73 26.06 4.74
CA GLY A 53 9.13 27.45 4.54
C GLY A 53 8.61 28.44 5.60
N THR A 54 7.79 27.97 6.55
CA THR A 54 7.21 28.82 7.61
C THR A 54 8.06 28.79 8.88
N ASN A 55 7.82 29.73 9.81
CA ASN A 55 8.46 29.79 11.13
C ASN A 55 7.84 28.82 12.16
N LEU A 56 7.20 27.74 11.72
CA LEU A 56 6.63 26.72 12.61
C LEU A 56 7.71 25.99 13.40
N HIS A 57 7.33 25.54 14.60
CA HIS A 57 8.20 24.78 15.49
C HIS A 57 8.73 23.51 14.81
N MET A 58 10.01 23.17 15.05
CA MET A 58 10.69 22.04 14.39
C MET A 58 9.92 20.72 14.55
N LEU A 59 9.35 20.47 15.73
CA LEU A 59 8.54 19.27 16.00
C LEU A 59 7.33 19.15 15.08
N VAL A 60 6.66 20.26 14.77
CA VAL A 60 5.49 20.28 13.88
C VAL A 60 5.91 19.93 12.45
N LYS A 61 7.06 20.44 12.01
CA LYS A 61 7.62 20.12 10.69
C LYS A 61 7.94 18.62 10.57
N ILE A 62 8.59 18.05 11.59
CA ILE A 62 8.91 16.61 11.64
C ILE A 62 7.62 15.77 11.61
N LEU A 63 6.62 16.11 12.42
CA LEU A 63 5.33 15.41 12.41
C LEU A 63 4.65 15.48 11.05
N CYS A 64 4.68 16.64 10.39
CA CYS A 64 4.09 16.81 9.07
C CYS A 64 4.77 15.91 8.02
N ILE A 65 6.10 15.77 8.08
CA ILE A 65 6.86 14.85 7.22
C ILE A 65 6.40 13.41 7.47
N ILE A 66 6.33 12.97 8.73
CA ILE A 66 5.88 11.61 9.09
C ILE A 66 4.49 11.32 8.50
N ILE A 67 3.54 12.24 8.72
CA ILE A 67 2.16 12.11 8.24
C ILE A 67 2.13 12.07 6.71
N SER A 68 2.96 12.87 6.03
CA SER A 68 3.00 12.90 4.56
C SER A 68 3.47 11.58 3.93
N VAL A 69 4.29 10.80 4.64
CA VAL A 69 4.82 9.51 4.15
C VAL A 69 3.81 8.36 4.33
N MET A 70 2.93 8.43 5.34
CA MET A 70 1.98 7.36 5.65
C MET A 70 1.06 6.94 4.48
N PRO A 71 0.46 7.86 3.70
CA PRO A 71 -0.36 7.49 2.53
C PRO A 71 0.41 6.68 1.48
N PHE A 72 1.72 6.93 1.30
CA PHE A 72 2.54 6.18 0.34
C PHE A 72 2.78 4.75 0.80
N MET A 73 3.05 4.56 2.10
CA MET A 73 3.15 3.22 2.69
C MET A 73 1.82 2.47 2.55
N TRP A 74 0.70 3.16 2.74
CA TRP A 74 -0.62 2.57 2.55
C TRP A 74 -0.91 2.19 1.09
N PHE A 75 -0.62 3.10 0.16
CA PHE A 75 -0.77 2.86 -1.27
C PHE A 75 0.04 1.64 -1.72
N TYR A 76 1.29 1.54 -1.25
CA TYR A 76 2.15 0.39 -1.54
C TYR A 76 1.55 -0.92 -1.00
N ASN A 77 0.97 -0.89 0.20
CA ASN A 77 0.35 -2.07 0.78
C ASN A 77 -0.90 -2.53 -0.01
N ILE A 78 -1.75 -1.59 -0.44
CA ILE A 78 -2.92 -1.89 -1.29
C ILE A 78 -2.47 -2.51 -2.62
N LEU A 79 -1.46 -1.91 -3.27
CA LEU A 79 -0.94 -2.39 -4.55
C LEU A 79 -0.36 -3.80 -4.44
N ASN A 80 0.36 -4.09 -3.35
CA ASN A 80 0.86 -5.43 -3.07
C ASN A 80 -0.28 -6.42 -2.84
N LYS A 81 -1.29 -6.08 -2.02
CA LYS A 81 -2.46 -6.94 -1.76
C LYS A 81 -3.17 -7.33 -3.06
N GLU A 82 -3.43 -6.38 -3.96
CA GLU A 82 -3.98 -6.65 -5.30
C GLU A 82 -3.10 -7.60 -6.12
N LYS A 83 -1.78 -7.40 -6.09
CA LYS A 83 -0.83 -8.28 -6.81
C LYS A 83 -0.83 -9.70 -6.26
N TYR A 84 -0.87 -9.87 -4.95
CA TYR A 84 -0.96 -11.18 -4.30
C TYR A 84 -2.28 -11.88 -4.61
N GLU A 85 -3.42 -11.18 -4.57
CA GLU A 85 -4.72 -11.74 -4.94
C GLU A 85 -4.76 -12.16 -6.41
N LYS A 86 -4.24 -11.33 -7.33
CA LYS A 86 -4.16 -11.66 -8.76
C LYS A 86 -3.32 -12.92 -9.02
N LYS A 87 -2.21 -13.08 -8.31
CA LYS A 87 -1.34 -14.27 -8.40
C LYS A 87 -2.02 -15.53 -7.86
N ASN A 88 -2.86 -15.40 -6.84
CA ASN A 88 -3.61 -16.53 -6.26
C ASN A 88 -4.82 -16.93 -7.11
N ASN A 89 -5.41 -15.99 -7.85
CA ASN A 89 -6.54 -16.25 -8.75
C ASN A 89 -6.11 -16.95 -10.06
N THR A 90 -4.83 -16.90 -10.44
CA THR A 90 -4.26 -17.70 -11.53
C THR A 90 -3.93 -19.14 -11.13
N LYS A 91 -4.50 -19.67 -10.04
CA LYS A 91 -4.50 -21.12 -9.80
C LYS A 91 -5.22 -21.79 -10.97
N ILE A 92 -4.46 -22.50 -11.80
CA ILE A 92 -4.97 -23.31 -12.90
C ILE A 92 -5.97 -24.29 -12.30
N LYS A 93 -7.27 -23.97 -12.40
CA LYS A 93 -8.33 -24.92 -12.04
C LYS A 93 -8.23 -26.04 -13.06
N ILE A 94 -7.64 -27.17 -12.66
CA ILE A 94 -7.66 -28.41 -13.42
C ILE A 94 -9.13 -28.84 -13.45
N LYS A 95 -9.86 -28.34 -14.45
CA LYS A 95 -11.20 -28.82 -14.74
C LYS A 95 -11.05 -30.23 -15.30
N PRO A 96 -11.90 -31.19 -14.89
CA PRO A 96 -11.90 -32.51 -15.52
C PRO A 96 -12.10 -32.31 -17.02
N LYS A 97 -11.22 -32.90 -17.84
CA LYS A 97 -11.38 -32.89 -19.30
C LYS A 97 -12.72 -33.55 -19.62
N ALA A 98 -13.49 -32.96 -20.54
CA ALA A 98 -14.73 -33.55 -20.99
C ALA A 98 -14.46 -34.96 -21.54
N LYS A 99 -15.35 -35.91 -21.25
CA LYS A 99 -15.27 -37.26 -21.83
C LYS A 99 -15.27 -37.12 -23.35
N PRO A 100 -14.31 -37.76 -24.07
CA PRO A 100 -14.32 -37.72 -25.53
C PRO A 100 -15.64 -38.32 -26.02
N ASN A 101 -16.43 -37.52 -26.76
CA ASN A 101 -17.66 -37.99 -27.35
C ASN A 101 -17.29 -38.87 -28.55
N ARG A 102 -17.57 -40.18 -28.46
CA ARG A 102 -17.42 -41.09 -29.59
C ARG A 102 -18.54 -40.78 -30.57
N VAL A 103 -18.21 -40.32 -31.78
CA VAL A 103 -19.18 -40.14 -32.87
C VAL A 103 -19.85 -41.49 -33.11
N LYS A 104 -21.13 -41.60 -32.75
CA LYS A 104 -21.93 -42.80 -32.99
C LYS A 104 -22.16 -42.84 -34.50
N ASN A 105 -21.47 -43.73 -35.19
CA ASN A 105 -21.60 -43.91 -36.63
C ASN A 105 -23.01 -44.46 -36.92
N SER A 106 -23.98 -43.56 -37.18
CA SER A 106 -25.27 -43.95 -37.74
C SER A 106 -25.04 -44.21 -39.22
N LYS A 107 -24.78 -45.47 -39.57
CA LYS A 107 -24.82 -45.90 -40.97
C LYS A 107 -26.27 -45.71 -41.47
N LYS A 108 -26.43 -44.92 -42.53
CA LYS A 108 -27.53 -45.07 -43.48
C LYS A 108 -27.25 -46.28 -44.36
#